data_AF-A0AA38M990-F1
#
_entry.id   AF-A0AA38M990-F1
#
_cell.length_a   1.000
_cell.length_b   1.000
_cell.length_c   1.000
_cell.angle_alpha   90.00
_cell.angle_beta   90.00
_cell.angle_gamma   90.00
#
_symmetry.space_group_name_H-M   'P 1'
#
loop_
_entity.id
_entity.type
_entity.pdbx_description
1 polymer ?
#
loop_
_entity_poly.entity_id
_entity_poly.type
_entity_poly.pdbx_seq_one_letter_code
_entity_poly.pdbx_strand_id
1 'polypeptide(L)'
;MEDLYEQTIERSEQIKKAGYNLIEMWECNWIKSKEYKEEMKQIKSKYKEIEELNPRNAFFGGRTNATKLKVNGKKMKYIDICSLYPTVQCYDDYPVGHPTKIFKPPTYNSKWYGLIKCAILPPRGLYHPILPVKNKRKSGDEKLTFPLCQLCAKLNNQKDKCTHTESQRIVRGIWCTNEFGILNKNRVICLKDL
;
A
#
# COMPACT_ATOMS: atom_id res chain seq x y z
N MET A 1 7.52 -13.92 39.34
CA MET A 1 6.23 -13.41 38.80
C MET A 1 5.47 -12.64 39.88
N GLU A 2 5.58 -13.01 41.16
CA GLU A 2 5.10 -12.23 42.32
C GLU A 2 5.66 -10.79 42.35
N ASP A 3 6.96 -10.63 42.06
CA ASP A 3 7.66 -9.32 42.09
C ASP A 3 6.98 -8.21 41.25
N LEU A 4 6.46 -8.52 40.05
CA LEU A 4 5.77 -7.53 39.20
C LEU A 4 4.40 -7.11 39.75
N TYR A 5 3.71 -8.03 40.42
CA TYR A 5 2.40 -7.76 41.02
C TYR A 5 2.55 -6.91 42.28
N GLU A 6 3.53 -7.24 43.13
CA GLU A 6 3.87 -6.45 44.32
C GLU A 6 4.28 -5.03 43.95
N GLN A 7 5.15 -4.86 42.95
CA GLN A 7 5.53 -3.53 42.44
C GLN A 7 4.33 -2.73 41.92
N THR A 8 3.35 -3.39 41.32
CA THR A 8 2.11 -2.73 40.85
C THR A 8 1.29 -2.23 42.04
N ILE A 9 1.14 -3.06 43.08
CA ILE A 9 0.43 -2.68 44.32
C ILE A 9 1.12 -1.49 44.99
N GLU A 10 2.44 -1.54 45.17
CA GLU A 10 3.20 -0.44 45.79
C GLU A 10 3.01 0.88 45.04
N ARG A 11 3.05 0.84 43.71
CA ARG A 11 2.84 2.02 42.87
C ARG A 11 1.40 2.55 42.99
N SER A 12 0.42 1.65 43.03
CA SER A 12 -0.99 2.02 43.24
C SER A 12 -1.20 2.69 44.60
N GLU A 13 -0.55 2.20 45.65
CA GLU A 13 -0.60 2.83 46.97
C GLU A 13 0.04 4.21 47.01
N GLN A 14 1.20 4.38 46.37
CA GLN A 14 1.89 5.68 46.32
C GLN A 14 1.00 6.75 45.67
N ILE A 15 0.32 6.39 44.58
CA ILE A 15 -0.60 7.30 43.86
C ILE A 15 -1.81 7.65 44.75
N LYS A 16 -2.40 6.66 45.44
CA LYS A 16 -3.51 6.90 46.38
C LYS A 16 -3.08 7.78 47.56
N LYS A 17 -1.90 7.54 48.15
CA LYS A 17 -1.32 8.32 49.26
C LYS A 17 -1.04 9.78 48.86
N ALA A 18 -0.70 10.03 47.60
CA ALA A 18 -0.55 11.38 47.06
C ALA A 18 -1.89 12.11 46.81
N GLY A 19 -3.03 11.49 47.14
CA GLY A 19 -4.37 12.10 47.10
C GLY A 19 -5.08 11.96 45.75
N TYR A 20 -4.56 11.15 44.82
CA TYR A 20 -5.21 10.93 43.52
C TYR A 20 -6.28 9.84 43.60
N ASN A 21 -7.36 10.02 42.83
CA ASN A 21 -8.36 8.98 42.61
C ASN A 21 -7.86 7.97 41.57
N LEU A 22 -7.26 6.86 42.02
CA LEU A 22 -6.78 5.80 41.16
C LEU A 22 -7.90 4.79 40.84
N ILE A 23 -8.17 4.58 39.54
CA ILE A 23 -9.07 3.54 39.05
C ILE A 23 -8.23 2.47 38.36
N GLU A 24 -8.25 1.25 38.92
CA GLU A 24 -7.49 0.10 38.41
C GLU A 24 -8.40 -0.80 37.58
N MET A 25 -7.94 -1.23 36.41
CA MET A 25 -8.71 -2.09 35.50
C MET A 25 -7.78 -3.03 34.75
N TRP A 26 -8.18 -4.30 34.65
CA TRP A 26 -7.50 -5.27 33.80
C TRP A 26 -7.57 -4.88 32.32
N GLU A 27 -6.46 -5.09 31.58
CA GLU A 27 -6.36 -4.78 30.14
C GLU A 27 -7.51 -5.41 29.33
N CYS A 28 -7.84 -6.67 29.59
CA CYS A 28 -8.90 -7.38 28.86
C CYS A 28 -10.30 -6.80 29.12
N ASN A 29 -10.52 -6.15 30.26
CA ASN A 29 -11.76 -5.43 30.57
C ASN A 29 -11.75 -4.05 29.94
N TRP A 30 -10.59 -3.36 29.98
CA TRP A 30 -10.41 -2.06 29.33
C TRP A 30 -10.65 -2.14 27.83
N ILE A 31 -10.05 -3.12 27.13
CA ILE A 31 -10.24 -3.31 25.68
C ILE A 31 -11.72 -3.53 25.30
N LYS A 32 -12.52 -4.08 26.22
CA LYS A 32 -13.96 -4.33 26.00
C LYS A 32 -14.84 -3.13 26.36
N SER A 33 -14.33 -2.15 27.12
CA SER A 33 -15.07 -1.00 27.63
C SER A 33 -15.61 -0.10 26.50
N LYS A 34 -16.61 0.73 26.81
CA LYS A 34 -17.18 1.67 25.83
C LYS A 34 -16.22 2.84 25.62
N GLU A 35 -15.62 3.30 26.71
CA GLU A 35 -14.66 4.39 26.80
C GLU A 35 -13.47 4.11 25.89
N TYR A 36 -12.87 2.92 25.98
CA TYR A 36 -11.77 2.52 25.10
C TYR A 36 -12.20 2.50 23.62
N LYS A 37 -13.39 1.97 23.31
CA LYS A 37 -13.88 1.92 21.93
C LYS A 37 -14.13 3.31 21.36
N GLU A 38 -14.66 4.22 22.16
CA GLU A 38 -14.89 5.61 21.78
C GLU A 38 -13.57 6.37 21.61
N GLU A 39 -12.64 6.23 22.55
CA GLU A 39 -11.31 6.83 22.48
C GLU A 39 -10.54 6.31 21.26
N MET A 40 -10.53 4.99 21.04
CA MET A 40 -9.93 4.39 19.85
C MET A 40 -10.63 4.81 18.57
N LYS A 41 -11.93 5.10 18.58
CA LYS A 41 -12.66 5.63 17.42
C LYS A 41 -12.25 7.07 17.11
N GLN A 42 -12.09 7.91 18.14
CA GLN A 42 -11.60 9.29 18.00
C GLN A 42 -10.13 9.33 17.55
N ILE A 43 -9.28 8.46 18.11
CA ILE A 43 -7.91 8.28 17.67
C ILE A 43 -7.92 7.80 16.21
N LYS A 44 -8.69 6.77 15.86
CA LYS A 44 -8.80 6.30 14.48
C LYS A 44 -9.32 7.36 13.53
N SER A 45 -10.24 8.25 13.92
CA SER A 45 -10.71 9.33 13.05
C SER A 45 -9.64 10.42 12.88
N LYS A 46 -8.95 10.81 13.96
CA LYS A 46 -7.87 11.80 13.94
C LYS A 46 -6.64 11.32 13.15
N TYR A 47 -6.29 10.05 13.29
CA TYR A 47 -5.12 9.42 12.64
C TYR A 47 -5.48 8.62 11.39
N LYS A 48 -6.75 8.60 10.95
CA LYS A 48 -7.17 7.91 9.72
C LYS A 48 -6.34 8.32 8.51
N GLU A 49 -5.90 9.57 8.52
CA GLU A 49 -5.12 10.19 7.45
C GLU A 49 -3.62 9.91 7.54
N ILE A 50 -3.14 9.31 8.62
CA ILE A 50 -1.73 8.96 8.86
C ILE A 50 -1.61 7.43 8.99
N GLU A 51 -2.31 6.68 8.14
CA GLU A 51 -2.04 5.25 8.03
C GLU A 51 -0.65 5.06 7.42
N GLU A 52 0.28 4.52 8.22
CA GLU A 52 1.65 4.27 7.79
C GLU A 52 1.70 3.41 6.53
N LEU A 53 2.66 3.73 5.66
CA LEU A 53 2.97 2.94 4.49
C LEU A 53 3.59 1.62 4.95
N ASN A 54 2.93 0.49 4.67
CA ASN A 54 3.51 -0.83 4.88
C ASN A 54 4.33 -1.24 3.65
N PRO A 55 5.67 -1.38 3.74
CA PRO A 55 6.52 -1.72 2.60
C PRO A 55 6.13 -3.03 1.90
N ARG A 56 5.55 -4.00 2.61
CA ARG A 56 5.12 -5.28 2.02
C ARG A 56 4.02 -5.12 0.97
N ASN A 57 3.25 -4.03 1.04
CA ASN A 57 2.22 -3.74 0.05
C ASN A 57 2.82 -3.30 -1.30
N ALA A 58 4.08 -2.84 -1.32
CA ALA A 58 4.84 -2.54 -2.53
C ALA A 58 5.56 -3.77 -3.10
N PHE A 59 5.54 -4.90 -2.39
CA PHE A 59 6.25 -6.10 -2.81
C PHE A 59 5.40 -6.89 -3.80
N PHE A 60 5.76 -6.81 -5.09
CA PHE A 60 5.10 -7.52 -6.18
C PHE A 60 6.04 -8.56 -6.78
N GLY A 61 5.46 -9.62 -7.35
CA GLY A 61 6.20 -10.62 -8.12
C GLY A 61 6.44 -10.17 -9.57
N GLY A 62 6.99 -11.08 -10.37
CA GLY A 62 7.21 -10.84 -11.79
C GLY A 62 5.92 -10.58 -12.57
N ARG A 63 6.07 -9.89 -13.71
CA ARG A 63 4.97 -9.63 -14.64
C ARG A 63 4.72 -10.86 -15.51
N THR A 64 3.56 -11.48 -15.31
CA THR A 64 3.05 -12.54 -16.19
C THR A 64 1.74 -12.07 -16.82
N ASN A 65 1.76 -11.67 -18.10
CA ASN A 65 0.56 -11.25 -18.82
C ASN A 65 0.61 -11.66 -20.29
N ALA A 66 -0.55 -12.05 -20.83
CA ALA A 66 -0.73 -12.21 -22.27
C ALA A 66 -1.31 -10.91 -22.86
N THR A 67 -0.69 -10.39 -23.91
CA THR A 67 -1.21 -9.21 -24.64
C THR A 67 -2.08 -9.63 -25.84
N LYS A 68 -1.73 -10.74 -26.48
CA LYS A 68 -2.50 -11.37 -27.56
C LYS A 68 -2.50 -12.88 -27.36
N LEU A 69 -3.68 -13.50 -27.43
CA LEU A 69 -3.84 -14.95 -27.20
C LEU A 69 -3.69 -15.79 -28.47
N LYS A 70 -3.78 -15.17 -29.66
CA LYS A 70 -3.70 -15.88 -30.94
C LYS A 70 -2.88 -15.10 -31.96
N VAL A 71 -1.98 -15.79 -32.63
CA VAL A 71 -1.18 -15.30 -33.75
C VAL A 71 -1.17 -16.39 -34.82
N ASN A 72 -1.63 -16.06 -36.04
CA ASN A 72 -1.68 -17.00 -37.17
C ASN A 72 -0.63 -16.60 -38.20
N GLY A 73 0.07 -17.59 -38.78
CA GLY A 73 0.93 -17.40 -39.95
C GLY A 73 2.15 -16.49 -39.73
N LYS A 74 2.62 -16.30 -38.49
CA LYS A 74 3.79 -15.49 -38.18
C LYS A 74 4.85 -16.30 -37.45
N LYS A 75 6.12 -16.09 -37.79
CA LYS A 75 7.26 -16.59 -37.00
C LYS A 75 7.39 -15.76 -35.73
N MET A 76 7.57 -16.43 -34.59
CA MET A 76 7.75 -15.79 -33.29
C MET A 76 9.23 -15.80 -32.90
N LYS A 77 9.65 -14.78 -32.15
CA LYS A 77 10.94 -14.73 -31.46
C LYS A 77 10.68 -14.71 -29.96
N TYR A 78 11.52 -15.43 -29.22
CA TYR A 78 11.52 -15.45 -27.77
C TYR A 78 12.83 -14.83 -27.29
N ILE A 79 12.73 -13.97 -26.28
CA ILE A 79 13.88 -13.37 -25.61
C ILE A 79 13.78 -13.79 -24.15
N ASP A 80 14.84 -14.42 -23.67
CA ASP A 80 15.00 -14.78 -22.26
C ASP A 80 16.15 -13.96 -21.68
N ILE A 81 15.95 -13.37 -20.52
CA ILE A 81 17.01 -12.67 -19.80
C ILE A 81 17.59 -13.66 -18.81
N CYS A 82 18.77 -14.19 -19.11
CA CYS A 82 19.50 -15.06 -18.21
C CYS A 82 19.80 -14.31 -16.90
N SER A 83 19.34 -14.87 -15.78
CA SER A 83 19.57 -14.29 -14.44
C SER A 83 19.04 -12.86 -14.26
N LEU A 84 17.78 -12.61 -14.66
CA LEU A 84 17.14 -11.29 -14.51
C LEU A 84 17.27 -10.72 -13.10
N TYR A 85 16.82 -11.44 -12.06
CA TYR A 85 16.87 -10.94 -10.68
C TYR A 85 18.31 -10.73 -10.16
N PRO A 86 19.25 -11.68 -10.31
CA PRO A 86 20.65 -11.43 -9.94
C PRO A 86 21.29 -10.23 -10.65
N THR A 87 20.97 -10.02 -11.94
CA THR A 87 21.49 -8.86 -12.69
C THR A 87 20.99 -7.56 -12.09
N VAL A 88 19.70 -7.44 -11.81
CA VAL A 88 19.10 -6.28 -11.13
C VAL A 88 19.73 -6.10 -9.75
N GLN A 89 19.89 -7.16 -8.97
CA GLN A 89 20.51 -7.11 -7.64
C GLN A 89 21.98 -6.63 -7.66
N CYS A 90 22.70 -6.91 -8.74
CA CYS A 90 24.11 -6.55 -8.88
C CYS A 90 24.31 -5.09 -9.30
N TYR A 91 23.49 -4.61 -10.24
CA TYR A 91 23.74 -3.34 -10.94
C TYR A 91 22.79 -2.21 -10.57
N ASP A 92 21.56 -2.50 -10.11
CA ASP A 92 20.59 -1.46 -9.82
C ASP A 92 20.71 -0.97 -8.38
N ASP A 93 20.41 0.32 -8.17
CA ASP A 93 20.34 0.91 -6.85
C ASP A 93 19.20 0.28 -6.04
N TYR A 94 19.39 0.20 -4.72
CA TYR A 94 18.39 -0.19 -3.74
C TYR A 94 18.28 0.84 -2.61
N PRO A 95 17.08 1.08 -2.05
CA PRO A 95 16.96 1.91 -0.86
C PRO A 95 17.62 1.21 0.32
N VAL A 96 18.68 1.81 0.86
CA VAL A 96 19.43 1.32 2.02
C VAL A 96 19.34 2.31 3.18
N GLY A 97 19.42 1.79 4.41
CA GLY A 97 19.38 2.60 5.64
C GLY A 97 17.97 2.98 6.11
N HIS A 98 17.89 3.94 7.02
CA HIS A 98 16.64 4.39 7.63
C HIS A 98 15.91 5.38 6.71
N PRO A 99 14.62 5.15 6.38
CA PRO A 99 13.89 6.02 5.47
C PRO A 99 13.52 7.36 6.12
N THR A 100 13.59 8.43 5.34
CA THR A 100 12.96 9.71 5.71
C THR A 100 11.47 9.65 5.39
N LYS A 101 10.62 9.86 6.39
CA LYS A 101 9.16 9.86 6.21
C LYS A 101 8.69 11.23 5.70
N ILE A 102 8.05 11.26 4.53
CA ILE A 102 7.46 12.46 3.93
C ILE A 102 5.95 12.27 3.89
N PHE A 103 5.22 13.16 4.56
CA PHE A 103 3.76 13.09 4.65
C PHE A 103 3.12 14.23 3.85
N LYS A 104 2.09 13.89 3.06
CA LYS A 104 1.26 14.83 2.29
C LYS A 104 2.06 15.98 1.63
N PRO A 105 3.10 15.67 0.84
CA PRO A 105 3.82 16.72 0.16
C PRO A 105 2.92 17.41 -0.88
N PRO A 106 3.04 18.74 -1.10
CA PRO A 106 2.17 19.47 -2.02
C PRO A 106 2.35 19.02 -3.47
N THR A 107 3.55 18.55 -3.83
CA THR A 107 3.92 18.09 -5.17
C THR A 107 4.88 16.91 -5.09
N TYR A 108 4.90 16.09 -6.14
CA TYR A 108 5.88 15.02 -6.28
C TYR A 108 7.26 15.59 -6.58
N ASN A 109 8.31 15.05 -5.95
CA ASN A 109 9.69 15.33 -6.31
C ASN A 109 10.31 14.10 -6.98
N SER A 110 10.78 14.27 -8.22
CA SER A 110 11.43 13.20 -9.00
C SER A 110 12.76 12.73 -8.43
N LYS A 111 13.35 13.47 -7.48
CA LYS A 111 14.55 13.07 -6.75
C LYS A 111 14.26 12.12 -5.58
N TRP A 112 12.99 11.90 -5.22
CA TRP A 112 12.67 10.92 -4.19
C TRP A 112 12.93 9.51 -4.69
N TYR A 113 13.53 8.71 -3.81
CA TYR A 113 13.90 7.34 -4.08
C TYR A 113 13.46 6.45 -2.92
N GLY A 114 12.69 5.40 -3.22
CA GLY A 114 12.11 4.49 -2.23
C GLY A 114 10.68 4.10 -2.55
N LEU A 115 9.79 4.21 -1.57
CA LEU A 115 8.38 3.80 -1.67
C LEU A 115 7.43 5.00 -1.62
N ILE A 116 6.36 4.93 -2.40
CA ILE A 116 5.32 5.97 -2.45
C ILE A 116 3.94 5.34 -2.29
N LYS A 117 3.13 5.86 -1.35
CA LYS A 117 1.70 5.55 -1.19
C LYS A 117 0.90 6.68 -1.83
N CYS A 118 0.16 6.39 -2.90
CA CYS A 118 -0.61 7.43 -3.59
C CYS A 118 -1.84 6.88 -4.34
N ALA A 119 -2.67 7.80 -4.80
CA ALA A 119 -3.75 7.56 -5.73
C ALA A 119 -3.32 8.04 -7.12
N ILE A 120 -3.54 7.22 -8.15
CA ILE A 120 -3.12 7.50 -9.52
C ILE A 120 -4.33 7.31 -10.44
N LEU A 121 -4.60 8.30 -11.29
CA LEU A 121 -5.49 8.15 -12.42
C LEU A 121 -4.68 7.66 -13.63
N PRO A 122 -4.80 6.39 -14.07
CA PRO A 122 -4.02 5.91 -15.19
C PRO A 122 -4.44 6.58 -16.51
N PRO A 123 -3.55 6.71 -17.50
CA PRO A 123 -3.95 7.13 -18.85
C PRO A 123 -4.88 6.10 -19.50
N ARG A 124 -5.62 6.52 -20.55
CA ARG A 124 -6.42 5.59 -21.37
C ARG A 124 -5.56 5.02 -22.49
N GLY A 125 -5.82 3.78 -22.89
CA GLY A 125 -5.24 3.18 -24.10
C GLY A 125 -3.75 2.83 -24.03
N LEU A 126 -3.14 2.81 -22.84
CA LEU A 126 -1.74 2.40 -22.69
C LEU A 126 -1.59 0.90 -23.00
N TYR A 127 -0.80 0.59 -24.02
CA TYR A 127 -0.64 -0.79 -24.52
C TYR A 127 0.01 -1.72 -23.49
N HIS A 128 0.98 -1.22 -22.73
CA HIS A 128 1.60 -1.92 -21.62
C HIS A 128 1.43 -1.12 -20.32
N PRO A 129 0.33 -1.36 -19.57
CA PRO A 129 0.18 -0.76 -18.25
C PRO A 129 1.35 -1.15 -17.34
N ILE A 130 1.79 -0.22 -16.50
CA ILE A 130 3.03 -0.34 -15.71
C ILE A 130 2.73 -0.65 -14.25
N LEU A 131 1.69 -0.04 -13.66
CA LEU A 131 1.44 -0.19 -12.22
C LEU A 131 0.85 -1.55 -11.87
N PRO A 132 1.52 -2.32 -11.01
CA PRO A 132 0.96 -3.54 -10.44
C PRO A 132 -0.14 -3.22 -9.43
N VAL A 133 -1.18 -4.05 -9.41
CA VAL A 133 -2.28 -4.02 -8.44
C VAL A 133 -2.61 -5.45 -8.03
N LYS A 134 -2.56 -5.73 -6.72
CA LYS A 134 -3.09 -6.98 -6.14
C LYS A 134 -4.59 -6.84 -5.96
N ASN A 135 -5.37 -7.61 -6.70
CA ASN A 135 -6.82 -7.64 -6.58
C ASN A 135 -7.25 -8.96 -5.92
N LYS A 136 -7.98 -8.87 -4.82
CA LYS A 136 -8.60 -10.04 -4.19
C LYS A 136 -9.71 -10.57 -5.10
N ARG A 137 -9.66 -11.86 -5.40
CA ARG A 137 -10.72 -12.56 -6.13
C ARG A 137 -11.81 -13.01 -5.16
N LYS A 138 -12.99 -13.36 -5.71
CA LYS A 138 -14.08 -13.97 -4.94
C LYS A 138 -13.67 -15.26 -4.22
N SER A 139 -12.67 -15.97 -4.74
CA SER A 139 -12.10 -17.19 -4.13
C SER A 139 -11.22 -16.93 -2.91
N GLY A 140 -10.91 -15.66 -2.58
CA GLY A 140 -10.00 -15.29 -1.50
C GLY A 140 -8.55 -15.07 -1.97
N ASP A 141 -8.15 -15.63 -3.11
CA ASP A 141 -6.79 -15.47 -3.63
C ASP A 141 -6.53 -14.05 -4.16
N GLU A 142 -5.27 -13.61 -4.06
CA GLU A 142 -4.81 -12.39 -4.68
C GLU A 142 -4.34 -12.63 -6.12
N LYS A 143 -4.82 -11.80 -7.05
CA LYS A 143 -4.36 -11.77 -8.43
C LYS A 143 -3.60 -10.48 -8.70
N LEU A 144 -2.34 -10.60 -9.10
CA LEU A 144 -1.56 -9.49 -9.61
C LEU A 144 -2.03 -9.14 -11.02
N THR A 145 -2.43 -7.88 -11.24
CA THR A 145 -2.79 -7.35 -12.55
C THR A 145 -2.14 -5.99 -12.78
N PHE A 146 -2.15 -5.53 -14.03
CA PHE A 146 -1.63 -4.22 -14.42
C PHE A 146 -2.75 -3.45 -15.12
N PRO A 147 -3.71 -2.87 -14.38
CA PRO A 147 -4.91 -2.27 -14.96
C PRO A 147 -4.77 -0.78 -15.24
N LEU A 148 -5.58 -0.27 -16.17
CA LEU A 148 -5.80 1.18 -16.39
C LEU A 148 -7.09 1.70 -15.73
N CYS A 149 -7.77 0.82 -14.99
CA CYS A 149 -8.99 1.10 -14.25
C CYS A 149 -9.11 0.13 -13.08
N GLN A 150 -9.12 0.65 -11.86
CA GLN A 150 -9.28 -0.16 -10.66
C GLN A 150 -10.57 -0.97 -10.68
N LEU A 151 -11.69 -0.37 -11.08
CA LEU A 151 -12.98 -1.05 -11.09
C LEU A 151 -13.05 -2.17 -12.13
N CYS A 152 -12.49 -1.98 -13.34
CA CYS A 152 -12.36 -3.07 -14.32
C CYS A 152 -11.54 -4.24 -13.77
N ALA A 153 -10.44 -3.95 -13.06
CA ALA A 153 -9.61 -4.98 -12.46
C ALA A 153 -10.36 -5.78 -11.40
N LYS A 154 -11.09 -5.09 -10.52
CA LYS A 154 -11.92 -5.71 -9.47
C LYS A 154 -13.06 -6.56 -10.04
N LEU A 155 -13.74 -6.07 -11.08
CA LEU A 155 -14.83 -6.77 -11.75
C LEU A 155 -14.34 -7.85 -12.73
N ASN A 156 -13.02 -7.98 -12.91
CA ASN A 156 -12.40 -8.84 -13.92
C ASN A 156 -12.96 -8.59 -15.34
N ASN A 157 -13.29 -7.33 -15.65
CA ASN A 157 -13.78 -6.93 -16.96
C ASN A 157 -12.60 -6.80 -17.93
N GLN A 158 -12.44 -7.81 -18.80
CA GLN A 158 -11.39 -7.87 -19.82
C GLN A 158 -11.94 -7.79 -21.25
N LYS A 159 -13.27 -7.82 -21.43
CA LYS A 159 -13.91 -7.91 -22.74
C LYS A 159 -14.37 -6.55 -23.26
N ASP A 160 -14.97 -5.76 -22.39
CA ASP A 160 -15.63 -4.52 -22.82
C ASP A 160 -14.70 -3.32 -22.72
N LYS A 161 -14.95 -2.35 -23.61
CA LYS A 161 -14.29 -1.04 -23.51
C LYS A 161 -14.71 -0.37 -22.20
N CYS A 162 -13.73 0.06 -21.41
CA CYS A 162 -13.98 0.71 -20.12
C CYS A 162 -14.69 2.07 -20.28
N THR A 163 -15.92 2.17 -19.77
CA THR A 163 -16.75 3.39 -19.71
C THR A 163 -16.77 4.06 -18.34
N HIS A 164 -16.03 3.52 -17.36
CA HIS A 164 -15.97 4.05 -16.00
C HIS A 164 -15.45 5.49 -15.94
N THR A 165 -15.95 6.23 -14.95
CA THR A 165 -15.54 7.61 -14.63
C THR A 165 -14.09 7.66 -14.12
N GLU A 166 -13.49 8.84 -14.08
CA GLU A 166 -12.13 9.00 -13.54
C GLU A 166 -12.01 8.52 -12.10
N SER A 167 -12.97 8.87 -11.23
CA SER A 167 -12.98 8.45 -9.83
C SER A 167 -13.00 6.93 -9.66
N GLN A 168 -13.75 6.21 -10.51
CA GLN A 168 -13.80 4.75 -10.52
C GLN A 168 -12.52 4.09 -11.08
N ARG A 169 -11.79 4.82 -11.92
CA ARG A 169 -10.55 4.35 -12.55
C ARG A 169 -9.33 4.48 -11.65
N ILE A 170 -9.35 5.44 -10.72
CA ILE A 170 -8.23 5.72 -9.80
C ILE A 170 -7.77 4.43 -9.13
N VAL A 171 -6.49 4.14 -9.29
CA VAL A 171 -5.77 3.06 -8.64
C VAL A 171 -5.10 3.62 -7.40
N ARG A 172 -5.25 2.94 -6.26
CA ARG A 172 -4.58 3.30 -5.00
C ARG A 172 -3.64 2.17 -4.62
N GLY A 173 -2.45 2.52 -4.16
CA GLY A 173 -1.45 1.52 -3.84
C GLY A 173 -0.17 2.12 -3.30
N ILE A 174 0.78 1.21 -3.09
CA ILE A 174 2.14 1.53 -2.69
C ILE A 174 3.06 0.95 -3.76
N TRP A 175 3.97 1.76 -4.28
CA TRP A 175 4.86 1.38 -5.37
C TRP A 175 6.29 1.86 -5.12
N CYS A 176 7.23 1.29 -5.86
CA CYS A 176 8.58 1.81 -5.92
C CYS A 176 8.61 3.09 -6.78
N THR A 177 9.42 4.08 -6.38
CA THR A 177 9.56 5.34 -7.13
C THR A 177 10.05 5.12 -8.56
N ASN A 178 10.78 4.05 -8.83
CA ASN A 178 11.24 3.67 -10.17
C ASN A 178 10.06 3.36 -11.11
N GLU A 179 9.06 2.59 -10.64
CA GLU A 179 7.86 2.26 -11.41
C GLU A 179 7.01 3.52 -11.66
N PHE A 180 6.92 4.38 -10.65
CA PHE A 180 6.19 5.63 -10.71
C PHE A 180 6.84 6.65 -11.67
N GLY A 181 8.18 6.75 -11.66
CA GLY A 181 8.94 7.65 -12.54
C GLY A 181 8.73 7.39 -14.02
N ILE A 182 8.53 6.12 -14.42
CA ILE A 182 8.22 5.74 -15.82
C ILE A 182 6.87 6.33 -16.26
N LEU A 183 5.90 6.46 -15.35
CA LEU A 183 4.58 7.01 -15.66
C LEU A 183 4.56 8.54 -15.72
N ASN A 184 5.34 9.20 -14.85
CA ASN A 184 5.40 10.66 -14.82
C ASN A 184 5.99 11.28 -16.09
N LYS A 185 6.86 10.55 -16.80
CA LYS A 185 7.31 10.94 -18.15
C LYS A 185 6.16 10.99 -19.18
N ASN A 186 5.00 10.38 -18.88
CA ASN A 186 3.86 10.21 -19.78
C ASN A 186 2.58 10.97 -19.36
N ARG A 187 2.70 12.08 -18.60
CA ARG A 187 1.58 12.92 -18.09
C ARG A 187 0.60 12.15 -17.18
N VAL A 188 0.87 12.15 -15.88
CA VAL A 188 -0.11 11.78 -14.85
C VAL A 188 -0.17 12.91 -13.81
N ILE A 189 -1.36 13.48 -13.63
CA ILE A 189 -1.67 14.45 -12.58
C ILE A 189 -2.45 13.72 -11.48
N CYS A 190 -1.97 13.88 -10.25
CA CYS A 190 -2.72 14.18 -9.02
C CYS A 190 -2.21 13.35 -7.82
N LEU A 191 -1.37 13.98 -6.98
CA LEU A 191 -1.28 13.65 -5.56
C LEU A 191 -2.46 14.36 -4.89
N LYS A 192 -3.59 13.67 -4.71
CA LYS A 192 -4.63 14.13 -3.79
C LYS A 192 -5.00 13.01 -2.85
N ASP A 193 -5.40 13.44 -1.66
CA ASP A 193 -5.61 12.69 -0.43
C ASP A 193 -6.16 11.27 -0.66
N LEU A 194 -5.52 10.31 0.00
CA LEU A 194 -5.89 8.90 0.02
C LEU A 194 -7.30 8.68 0.56
#